data_AF-A0A7S0MPR7-F1
#
_entry.id   AF-A0A7S0MPR7-F1
#
_cell.length_a   1.000
_cell.length_b   1.000
_cell.length_c   1.000
_cell.angle_alpha   90.00
_cell.angle_beta   90.00
_cell.angle_gamma   90.00
#
_symmetry.space_group_name_H-M   'P 1'
#
loop_
_entity.id
_entity.type
_entity.pdbx_description
1 polymer ?
#
loop_
_entity_poly.entity_id
_entity_poly.type
_entity_poly.pdbx_seq_one_letter_code
_entity_poly.pdbx_strand_id
1 'polypeptide(L)'
;AGEESRLVTLKSSEVNAFLAEQLRSLKERVEALKGTFPAADTGKVISAAEVQIMVCLRHIQDLSQYLVDGVDCIEDMLRQQLTSAIGRELTSADFAAYAKYHNRRLFRGEFAPRPFCYSVRRSTQHSPEGHISIEEQQADGSMSEPVYTMVSCASASAPMEFALNAATTVRFGGERCLHAWLRHSFSGEAPGGAFLSAQARQFSSFIVLVGRISSATTFEPKHGVIVQNRDDLRIPLLLEALPSPKEFRDAIESLSPEQQAFARAFRAMQLESTLFAVLVVQIKPQLERLLRLPPESLTKEIRLTQDLTELFLQYQIPADLLTA
;
A
#
# COMPACT_ATOMS: atom_id res chain seq x y z
N ALA A 1 17.81 -13.96 38.76
CA ALA A 1 16.90 -13.85 39.91
C ALA A 1 15.50 -14.00 39.37
N GLY A 2 14.93 -15.20 39.49
CA GLY A 2 13.60 -15.53 39.00
C GLY A 2 12.58 -15.23 40.09
N GLU A 3 11.79 -14.18 39.91
CA GLU A 3 10.53 -14.05 40.64
C GLU A 3 9.53 -15.00 39.96
N GLU A 4 9.29 -16.13 40.62
CA GLU A 4 8.09 -16.92 40.38
C GLU A 4 6.87 -16.01 40.61
N SER A 5 6.27 -15.53 39.53
CA SER A 5 4.90 -15.01 39.57
C SER A 5 3.99 -16.18 39.98
N ARG A 6 3.79 -16.35 41.28
CA ARG A 6 2.77 -17.24 41.82
C ARG A 6 1.44 -16.72 41.31
N LEU A 7 0.87 -17.39 40.32
CA LEU A 7 -0.52 -17.28 39.94
C LEU A 7 -1.36 -17.55 41.18
N VAL A 8 -1.79 -16.48 41.88
CA VAL A 8 -2.70 -16.56 43.00
C VAL A 8 -4.05 -16.97 42.42
N THR A 9 -4.30 -18.27 42.38
CA THR A 9 -5.59 -18.81 41.98
C THR A 9 -6.56 -18.52 43.12
N LEU A 10 -7.50 -17.61 42.90
CA LEU A 10 -8.53 -17.28 43.88
C LEU A 10 -9.31 -18.55 44.26
N LYS A 11 -9.43 -18.83 45.55
CA LYS A 11 -10.23 -19.95 46.03
C LYS A 11 -11.71 -19.61 45.87
N SER A 12 -12.56 -20.60 45.68
CA SER A 12 -14.02 -20.40 45.54
C SER A 12 -14.64 -19.65 46.72
N SER A 13 -14.06 -19.79 47.92
CA SER A 13 -14.47 -19.05 49.13
C SER A 13 -14.18 -17.54 49.04
N GLU A 14 -13.10 -17.14 48.37
CA GLU A 14 -12.69 -15.75 48.20
C GLU A 14 -13.57 -15.07 47.14
N VAL A 15 -13.92 -15.79 46.06
CA VAL A 15 -14.88 -15.32 45.05
C VAL A 15 -16.24 -14.99 45.66
N ASN A 16 -16.74 -15.86 46.55
CA ASN A 16 -18.00 -15.60 47.25
C ASN A 16 -17.94 -14.37 48.16
N ALA A 17 -16.78 -14.11 48.77
CA ALA A 17 -16.57 -12.90 49.58
C ALA A 17 -16.59 -11.63 48.71
N PHE A 18 -15.97 -11.66 47.53
CA PHE A 18 -16.03 -10.54 46.57
C PHE A 18 -17.45 -10.27 46.07
N LEU A 19 -18.23 -11.32 45.77
CA LEU A 19 -19.63 -11.16 45.36
C LEU A 19 -20.51 -10.58 46.48
N ALA A 20 -20.29 -11.03 47.72
CA ALA A 20 -20.99 -10.49 48.88
C ALA A 20 -20.66 -9.00 49.10
N GLU A 21 -19.40 -8.64 48.95
CA GLU A 21 -18.92 -7.26 49.07
C GLU A 21 -19.45 -6.36 47.95
N GLN A 22 -19.47 -6.87 46.71
CA GLN A 22 -20.05 -6.17 45.57
C GLN A 22 -21.55 -5.89 45.77
N LEU A 23 -22.29 -6.88 46.27
CA LEU A 23 -23.71 -6.76 46.57
C LEU A 23 -23.97 -5.79 47.73
N ARG A 24 -23.09 -5.77 48.74
CA ARG A 24 -23.12 -4.79 49.84
C ARG A 24 -22.90 -3.37 49.32
N SER A 25 -21.84 -3.16 48.55
CA SER A 25 -21.48 -1.85 47.97
C SER A 25 -22.58 -1.31 47.05
N LEU A 26 -23.17 -2.16 46.21
CA LEU A 26 -24.27 -1.77 45.33
C LEU A 26 -25.52 -1.36 46.13
N LYS A 27 -25.87 -2.11 47.18
CA LYS A 27 -26.99 -1.77 48.08
C LYS A 27 -26.75 -0.43 48.78
N GLU A 28 -25.56 -0.21 49.34
CA GLU A 28 -25.20 1.05 50.00
C GLU A 28 -25.32 2.24 49.05
N ARG A 29 -24.88 2.06 47.79
CA ARG A 29 -24.96 3.11 46.77
C ARG A 29 -26.40 3.41 46.35
N VAL A 30 -27.25 2.39 46.23
CA VAL A 30 -28.68 2.56 45.94
C VAL A 30 -29.41 3.25 47.11
N GLU A 31 -29.14 2.85 48.35
CA GLU A 31 -29.76 3.46 49.54
C GLU A 31 -29.31 4.93 49.74
N ALA A 32 -28.04 5.24 49.50
CA ALA A 32 -27.56 6.62 49.55
C ALA A 32 -28.27 7.53 48.53
N LEU A 33 -28.56 7.01 47.33
CA LEU A 33 -29.23 7.75 46.27
C LEU A 33 -30.74 7.88 46.51
N LYS A 34 -31.40 6.89 47.14
CA LYS A 34 -32.81 6.99 47.54
C LYS A 34 -33.09 8.19 48.46
N GLY A 35 -32.14 8.59 49.30
CA GLY A 35 -32.26 9.77 50.15
C GLY A 35 -32.20 11.12 49.42
N THR A 36 -31.72 11.13 48.17
CA THR A 36 -31.46 12.35 47.39
C THR A 36 -32.53 12.60 46.33
N PHE A 37 -33.20 11.55 45.85
CA PHE A 37 -34.17 11.61 44.75
C PHE A 37 -35.61 11.37 45.23
N PRO A 38 -36.60 12.00 44.59
CA PRO A 38 -37.99 11.89 44.98
C PRO A 38 -38.58 10.51 44.63
N ALA A 39 -39.62 10.11 45.37
CA ALA A 39 -40.35 8.86 45.11
C ALA A 39 -41.05 8.88 43.74
N ALA A 40 -41.24 7.70 43.15
CA ALA A 40 -41.75 7.50 41.78
C ALA A 40 -43.08 8.20 41.48
N ASP A 41 -43.90 8.44 42.50
CA ASP A 41 -45.27 8.96 42.32
C ASP A 41 -45.36 10.51 42.28
N THR A 42 -44.23 11.23 42.27
CA THR A 42 -44.21 12.70 42.37
C THR A 42 -44.33 13.45 41.05
N GLY A 43 -44.48 12.76 39.91
CA GLY A 43 -44.63 13.39 38.58
C GLY A 43 -43.41 14.18 38.10
N LYS A 44 -42.25 13.99 38.74
CA LYS A 44 -40.97 14.60 38.36
C LYS A 44 -40.28 13.74 37.30
N VAL A 45 -39.48 14.38 36.45
CA VAL A 45 -38.79 13.77 35.30
C VAL A 45 -37.76 12.70 35.69
N ILE A 46 -37.27 12.72 36.95
CA ILE A 46 -36.32 11.72 37.47
C ILE A 46 -36.76 11.29 38.86
N SER A 47 -36.97 9.99 39.02
CA SER A 47 -37.37 9.29 40.24
C SER A 47 -36.25 8.41 40.79
N ALA A 48 -36.35 8.04 42.07
CA ALA A 48 -35.42 7.08 42.68
C ALA A 48 -35.36 5.72 41.95
N ALA A 49 -36.45 5.30 41.29
CA ALA A 49 -36.50 4.06 40.52
C ALA A 49 -35.65 4.13 39.24
N GLU A 50 -35.71 5.25 38.51
CA GLU A 50 -34.90 5.46 37.30
C GLU A 50 -33.41 5.58 37.63
N VAL A 51 -33.07 6.26 38.72
CA VAL A 51 -31.69 6.35 39.21
C VAL A 51 -31.15 4.98 39.60
N GLN A 52 -31.94 4.14 40.28
CA GLN A 52 -31.54 2.78 40.62
C GLN A 52 -31.26 1.94 39.36
N ILE A 53 -32.10 2.04 38.32
CA ILE A 53 -31.88 1.36 37.05
C ILE A 53 -30.58 1.85 36.39
N MET A 54 -30.35 3.16 36.33
CA MET A 54 -29.13 3.74 35.74
C MET A 54 -27.86 3.29 36.47
N VAL A 55 -27.89 3.20 37.81
CA VAL A 55 -26.76 2.69 38.60
C VAL A 55 -26.50 1.22 38.28
N CYS A 56 -27.56 0.39 38.20
CA CYS A 56 -27.42 -1.02 37.83
C CYS A 56 -26.87 -1.17 36.40
N LEU A 57 -27.38 -0.41 35.43
CA LEU A 57 -26.90 -0.44 34.05
C LEU A 57 -25.43 -0.02 33.93
N ARG A 58 -25.02 1.02 34.66
CA ARG A 58 -23.63 1.46 34.69
C ARG A 58 -22.72 0.40 35.31
N HIS A 59 -23.16 -0.22 36.41
CA HIS A 59 -22.43 -1.30 37.06
C HIS A 59 -22.28 -2.53 36.15
N ILE A 60 -23.32 -2.89 35.38
CA ILE A 60 -23.25 -3.97 34.38
C ILE A 60 -22.26 -3.61 33.27
N GLN A 61 -22.25 -2.36 32.79
CA GLN A 61 -21.28 -1.90 31.80
C GLN A 61 -19.85 -2.02 32.33
N ASP A 62 -19.60 -1.55 33.56
CA ASP A 62 -18.28 -1.62 34.20
C ASP A 62 -17.84 -3.08 34.39
N LEU A 63 -18.75 -3.99 34.80
CA LEU A 63 -18.46 -5.43 34.89
C LEU A 63 -18.12 -6.07 33.55
N SER A 64 -18.83 -5.65 32.50
CA SER A 64 -18.58 -6.15 31.15
C SER A 64 -17.19 -5.70 30.68
N GLN A 65 -16.80 -4.46 30.98
CA GLN A 65 -15.46 -3.96 30.70
C GLN A 65 -14.39 -4.71 31.50
N TYR A 66 -14.58 -4.93 32.80
CA TYR A 66 -13.61 -5.70 33.60
C TYR A 66 -13.43 -7.14 33.12
N LEU A 67 -14.50 -7.75 32.58
CA LEU A 67 -14.39 -9.08 31.97
C LEU A 67 -13.54 -9.04 30.70
N VAL A 68 -13.78 -8.05 29.82
CA VAL A 68 -12.98 -7.85 28.61
C VAL A 68 -11.52 -7.61 28.98
N ASP A 69 -11.24 -6.65 29.87
CA ASP A 69 -9.89 -6.33 30.32
C ASP A 69 -9.18 -7.54 30.96
N GLY A 70 -9.93 -8.36 31.71
CA GLY A 70 -9.41 -9.58 32.33
C GLY A 70 -9.05 -10.65 31.30
N VAL A 71 -9.89 -10.84 30.29
CA VAL A 71 -9.61 -11.76 29.17
C VAL A 71 -8.41 -11.25 28.36
N ASP A 72 -8.40 -9.97 27.99
CA ASP A 72 -7.30 -9.34 27.25
C ASP A 72 -5.97 -9.48 28.00
N CYS A 73 -5.96 -9.28 29.31
CA CYS A 73 -4.77 -9.45 30.14
C CYS A 73 -4.26 -10.90 30.13
N ILE A 74 -5.16 -11.89 30.21
CA ILE A 74 -4.78 -13.31 30.13
C ILE A 74 -4.25 -13.64 28.73
N GLU A 75 -4.91 -13.16 27.67
CA GLU A 75 -4.46 -13.36 26.29
C GLU A 75 -3.09 -12.75 26.04
N ASP A 76 -2.86 -11.52 26.50
CA ASP A 76 -1.57 -10.83 26.41
C ASP A 76 -0.47 -11.58 27.18
N MET A 77 -0.77 -12.03 28.40
CA MET A 77 0.17 -12.83 29.20
C MET A 77 0.54 -14.13 28.47
N LEU A 78 -0.45 -14.86 27.93
CA LEU A 78 -0.23 -16.10 27.19
C LEU A 78 0.56 -15.84 25.90
N ARG A 79 0.24 -14.78 25.17
CA ARG A 79 0.99 -14.35 23.98
C ARG A 79 2.45 -14.05 24.31
N GLN A 80 2.72 -13.29 25.37
CA GLN A 80 4.08 -12.98 25.80
C GLN A 80 4.86 -14.24 26.20
N GLN A 81 4.22 -15.16 26.93
CA GLN A 81 4.83 -16.45 27.30
C GLN A 81 5.16 -17.29 26.06
N LEU A 82 4.25 -17.35 25.09
CA LEU A 82 4.46 -18.05 23.83
C LEU A 82 5.61 -17.43 23.02
N THR A 83 5.63 -16.11 22.87
CA THR A 83 6.70 -15.38 22.17
C THR A 83 8.05 -15.60 22.85
N SER A 84 8.08 -15.61 24.19
CA SER A 84 9.30 -15.90 24.97
C SER A 84 9.78 -17.34 24.77
N ALA A 85 8.86 -18.32 24.74
CA ALA A 85 9.19 -19.73 24.56
C ALA A 85 9.67 -20.08 23.14
N ILE A 86 9.05 -19.49 22.11
CA ILE A 86 9.41 -19.70 20.70
C ILE A 86 10.63 -18.83 20.31
N GLY A 87 10.76 -17.66 20.95
CA GLY A 87 11.88 -16.74 20.82
C GLY A 87 11.71 -15.65 19.76
N ARG A 88 10.67 -15.69 18.92
CA ARG A 88 10.42 -14.67 17.88
C ARG A 88 8.98 -14.69 17.36
N GLU A 89 8.42 -13.51 17.06
CA GLU A 89 7.19 -13.34 16.29
C GLU A 89 7.50 -13.19 14.79
N LEU A 90 6.73 -13.88 13.94
CA LEU A 90 6.89 -13.82 12.49
C LEU A 90 6.17 -12.60 11.93
N THR A 91 6.89 -11.73 11.23
CA THR A 91 6.34 -10.55 10.57
C THR A 91 6.11 -10.77 9.08
N SER A 92 5.39 -9.84 8.43
CA SER A 92 5.23 -9.86 6.96
C SER A 92 6.58 -9.84 6.23
N ALA A 93 7.54 -9.08 6.77
CA ALA A 93 8.90 -8.98 6.25
C ALA A 93 9.64 -10.32 6.33
N ASP A 94 9.47 -11.08 7.43
CA ASP A 94 10.06 -12.41 7.57
C ASP A 94 9.49 -13.39 6.54
N PHE A 95 8.17 -13.32 6.31
CA PHE A 95 7.53 -14.14 5.29
C PHE A 95 8.00 -13.76 3.88
N ALA A 96 8.16 -12.48 3.58
CA ALA A 96 8.69 -12.01 2.29
C ALA A 96 10.14 -12.48 2.07
N ALA A 97 10.99 -12.41 3.09
CA ALA A 97 12.36 -12.90 3.04
C ALA A 97 12.42 -14.42 2.83
N TYR A 98 11.57 -15.17 3.54
CA TYR A 98 11.39 -16.60 3.37
C TYR A 98 10.97 -16.94 1.93
N ALA A 99 9.91 -16.29 1.41
CA ALA A 99 9.42 -16.50 0.05
C ALA A 99 10.52 -16.19 -0.99
N LYS A 100 11.25 -15.09 -0.85
CA LYS A 100 12.38 -14.73 -1.72
C LYS A 100 13.48 -15.79 -1.73
N TYR A 101 13.81 -16.36 -0.57
CA TYR A 101 14.82 -17.43 -0.46
C TYR A 101 14.34 -18.72 -1.14
N HIS A 102 13.10 -19.16 -0.87
CA HIS A 102 12.56 -20.40 -1.41
C HIS A 102 12.25 -20.32 -2.91
N ASN A 103 11.74 -19.17 -3.39
CA ASN A 103 11.45 -18.96 -4.80
C ASN A 103 12.70 -19.11 -5.68
N ARG A 104 13.89 -18.75 -5.19
CA ARG A 104 15.16 -18.99 -5.90
C ARG A 104 15.47 -20.47 -6.12
N ARG A 105 14.95 -21.36 -5.28
CA ARG A 105 15.15 -22.82 -5.38
C ARG A 105 14.01 -23.50 -6.16
N LEU A 106 12.80 -22.97 -6.07
CA LEU A 106 11.60 -23.53 -6.68
C LEU A 106 11.50 -23.19 -8.19
N PHE A 107 11.82 -21.96 -8.56
CA PHE A 107 11.72 -21.51 -9.95
C PHE A 107 13.05 -21.66 -10.69
N ARG A 108 12.96 -21.93 -12.01
CA ARG A 108 14.12 -21.71 -12.89
C ARG A 108 14.44 -20.21 -12.91
N GLY A 109 15.69 -19.83 -13.13
CA GLY A 109 16.13 -18.43 -13.07
C GLY A 109 15.37 -17.47 -14.01
N GLU A 110 14.79 -17.97 -15.09
CA GLU A 110 13.94 -17.20 -16.01
C GLU A 110 12.57 -16.83 -15.41
N PHE A 111 12.01 -17.71 -14.58
CA PHE A 111 10.68 -17.55 -13.97
C PHE A 111 10.75 -17.09 -12.50
N ALA A 112 11.94 -17.07 -11.91
CA ALA A 112 12.13 -16.61 -10.54
C ALA A 112 11.76 -15.11 -10.42
N PRO A 113 11.06 -14.70 -9.35
CA PRO A 113 10.77 -13.29 -9.10
C PRO A 113 12.03 -12.44 -9.07
N ARG A 114 11.96 -11.26 -9.70
CA ARG A 114 13.07 -10.31 -9.82
C ARG A 114 12.70 -8.97 -9.20
N PRO A 115 13.67 -8.21 -8.66
CA PRO A 115 13.39 -6.86 -8.20
C PRO A 115 12.86 -6.01 -9.35
N PHE A 116 11.79 -5.24 -9.11
CA PHE A 116 11.33 -4.21 -10.04
C PHE A 116 12.32 -3.04 -9.96
N CYS A 117 13.39 -3.12 -10.76
CA CYS A 117 14.39 -2.08 -10.89
C CYS A 117 14.97 -2.12 -12.30
N TYR A 118 14.69 -1.06 -13.06
CA TYR A 118 15.07 -0.92 -14.45
C TYR A 118 16.01 0.25 -14.62
N SER A 119 17.19 -0.02 -15.20
CA SER A 119 18.09 1.06 -15.61
C SER A 119 17.62 1.68 -16.92
N VAL A 120 17.39 2.99 -16.92
CA VAL A 120 17.07 3.76 -18.12
C VAL A 120 18.36 3.99 -18.90
N ARG A 121 18.54 3.29 -20.02
CA ARG A 121 19.74 3.39 -20.86
C ARG A 121 19.45 3.10 -22.33
N ARG A 122 20.17 3.77 -23.23
CA ARG A 122 20.05 3.58 -24.69
C ARG A 122 20.38 2.16 -25.13
N SER A 123 21.48 1.60 -24.64
CA SER A 123 21.89 0.23 -24.91
C SER A 123 22.64 -0.35 -23.72
N THR A 124 22.88 -1.65 -23.73
CA THR A 124 23.62 -2.36 -22.68
C THR A 124 25.06 -1.88 -22.51
N GLN A 125 25.65 -1.28 -23.55
CA GLN A 125 27.02 -0.74 -23.53
C GLN A 125 27.10 0.69 -22.97
N HIS A 126 25.97 1.39 -22.85
CA HIS A 126 25.93 2.77 -22.37
C HIS A 126 25.73 2.83 -20.85
N SER A 127 26.33 3.86 -20.23
CA SER A 127 26.01 4.22 -18.85
C SER A 127 24.52 4.56 -18.73
N PRO A 128 23.84 4.14 -17.66
CA PRO A 128 22.44 4.48 -17.48
C PRO A 128 22.27 5.98 -17.19
N GLU A 129 21.22 6.54 -17.75
CA GLU A 129 20.74 7.91 -17.52
C GLU A 129 19.98 8.01 -16.19
N GLY A 130 19.45 6.89 -15.71
CA GLY A 130 18.72 6.81 -14.46
C GLY A 130 18.25 5.40 -14.17
N HIS A 131 17.37 5.26 -13.19
CA HIS A 131 16.66 4.03 -12.92
C HIS A 131 15.24 4.30 -12.44
N ILE A 132 14.39 3.29 -12.61
CA ILE A 132 13.01 3.29 -12.14
C ILE A 132 12.81 2.01 -11.34
N SER A 133 12.28 2.16 -10.14
CA SER A 133 12.00 1.08 -9.20
C SER A 133 10.60 1.24 -8.61
N ILE A 134 9.99 0.13 -8.22
CA ILE A 134 8.86 0.15 -7.28
C ILE A 134 9.43 -0.34 -5.97
N GLU A 135 9.33 0.46 -4.93
CA GLU A 135 9.98 0.24 -3.65
C GLU A 135 8.96 0.14 -2.53
N GLU A 136 9.16 -0.81 -1.62
CA GLU A 136 8.36 -0.93 -0.41
C GLU A 136 9.07 -0.23 0.75
N GLN A 137 8.33 0.60 1.47
CA GLN A 137 8.80 1.19 2.70
C GLN A 137 8.72 0.16 3.82
N GLN A 138 9.86 -0.09 4.45
CA GLN A 138 9.93 -0.99 5.59
C GLN A 138 9.43 -0.31 6.86
N ALA A 139 8.81 -1.10 7.74
CA ALA A 139 8.26 -0.63 9.01
C ALA A 139 9.36 -0.07 9.96
N ASP A 140 10.57 -0.60 9.86
CA ASP A 140 11.68 -0.28 10.77
C ASP A 140 12.42 1.04 10.42
N GLY A 141 11.90 1.82 9.45
CA GLY A 141 12.54 3.06 8.98
C GLY A 141 13.85 2.82 8.20
N SER A 142 14.14 1.57 7.86
CA SER A 142 15.26 1.17 7.01
C SER A 142 15.06 1.64 5.56
N MET A 143 16.13 1.60 4.77
CA MET A 143 16.09 2.02 3.36
C MET A 143 15.05 1.20 2.59
N SER A 144 14.28 1.87 1.75
CA SER A 144 13.27 1.21 0.91
C SER A 144 13.96 0.28 -0.09
N GLU A 145 13.41 -0.92 -0.25
CA GLU A 145 13.95 -1.92 -1.16
C GLU A 145 13.01 -2.14 -2.35
N PRO A 146 13.55 -2.43 -3.55
CA PRO A 146 12.73 -2.79 -4.70
C PRO A 146 11.88 -4.04 -4.45
N VAL A 147 10.60 -3.96 -4.78
CA VAL A 147 9.66 -5.08 -4.64
C VAL A 147 10.01 -6.21 -5.63
N TYR A 148 9.86 -7.45 -5.18
CA TYR A 148 10.10 -8.61 -6.02
C TYR A 148 8.82 -8.96 -6.79
N THR A 149 8.93 -9.00 -8.11
CA THR A 149 7.80 -9.23 -9.01
C THR A 149 8.05 -10.45 -9.88
N MET A 150 6.99 -11.20 -10.17
CA MET A 150 7.01 -12.13 -11.29
C MET A 150 6.94 -11.31 -12.57
N VAL A 151 7.87 -11.57 -13.49
CA VAL A 151 8.04 -10.75 -14.70
C VAL A 151 7.89 -11.62 -15.93
N SER A 152 7.04 -11.18 -16.85
CA SER A 152 7.00 -11.71 -18.21
C SER A 152 7.27 -10.57 -19.17
N CYS A 153 8.45 -10.58 -19.80
CA CYS A 153 8.83 -9.61 -20.81
C CYS A 153 8.70 -10.22 -22.21
N ALA A 154 8.10 -9.47 -23.13
CA ALA A 154 8.08 -9.78 -24.54
C ALA A 154 8.71 -8.64 -25.33
N SER A 155 9.51 -8.98 -26.34
CA SER A 155 9.92 -8.01 -27.36
C SER A 155 8.68 -7.53 -28.09
N ALA A 156 8.49 -6.21 -28.21
CA ALA A 156 7.31 -5.67 -28.88
C ALA A 156 7.23 -6.16 -30.35
N SER A 157 6.20 -6.93 -30.67
CA SER A 157 5.92 -7.40 -32.03
C SER A 157 5.42 -6.29 -32.96
N ALA A 158 4.77 -5.26 -32.39
CA ALA A 158 4.29 -4.07 -33.07
C ALA A 158 4.64 -2.81 -32.24
N PRO A 159 4.75 -1.62 -32.84
CA PRO A 159 4.80 -0.38 -32.06
C PRO A 159 3.47 -0.14 -31.33
N MET A 160 3.52 0.48 -30.17
CA MET A 160 2.35 1.08 -29.52
C MET A 160 2.26 2.55 -29.89
N GLU A 161 1.08 3.12 -29.74
CA GLU A 161 0.85 4.52 -30.02
C GLU A 161 -0.09 5.18 -29.02
N PHE A 162 0.07 6.51 -28.91
CA PHE A 162 -0.82 7.36 -28.14
C PHE A 162 -0.95 8.73 -28.84
N ALA A 163 -2.13 9.35 -28.74
CA ALA A 163 -2.33 10.70 -29.23
C ALA A 163 -1.72 11.71 -28.27
N LEU A 164 -0.86 12.60 -28.78
CA LEU A 164 -0.36 13.76 -28.03
C LEU A 164 -1.38 14.91 -28.09
N ASN A 165 -2.02 15.07 -29.25
CA ASN A 165 -3.14 15.99 -29.49
C ASN A 165 -3.99 15.44 -30.66
N ALA A 166 -5.02 16.20 -31.08
CA ALA A 166 -5.92 15.77 -32.16
C ALA A 166 -5.23 15.54 -33.52
N ALA A 167 -4.05 16.10 -33.75
CA ALA A 167 -3.32 16.03 -35.02
C ALA A 167 -2.06 15.15 -34.96
N THR A 168 -1.53 14.86 -33.77
CA THR A 168 -0.23 14.23 -33.58
C THR A 168 -0.35 12.94 -32.77
N THR A 169 0.07 11.83 -33.37
CA THR A 169 0.17 10.52 -32.72
C THR A 169 1.64 10.14 -32.56
N VAL A 170 2.02 9.80 -31.32
CA VAL A 170 3.36 9.32 -30.99
C VAL A 170 3.36 7.81 -31.09
N ARG A 171 4.30 7.25 -31.85
CA ARG A 171 4.52 5.80 -31.95
C ARG A 171 5.81 5.44 -31.24
N PHE A 172 5.76 4.41 -30.41
CA PHE A 172 6.89 3.96 -29.60
C PHE A 172 7.01 2.43 -29.61
N GLY A 173 8.23 1.95 -29.44
CA GLY A 173 8.54 0.53 -29.31
C GLY A 173 9.36 0.28 -28.05
N GLY A 174 9.77 -0.97 -27.83
CA GLY A 174 10.58 -1.36 -26.68
C GLY A 174 10.16 -2.70 -26.10
N GLU A 175 10.85 -3.12 -25.05
CA GLU A 175 10.44 -4.29 -24.28
C GLU A 175 9.15 -3.98 -23.51
N ARG A 176 8.21 -4.92 -23.52
CA ARG A 176 6.97 -4.81 -22.75
C ARG A 176 7.01 -5.85 -21.66
N CYS A 177 7.06 -5.42 -20.42
CA CYS A 177 7.13 -6.29 -19.26
C CYS A 177 5.85 -6.18 -18.44
N LEU A 178 5.19 -7.32 -18.22
CA LEU A 178 4.11 -7.43 -17.26
C LEU A 178 4.70 -7.85 -15.91
N HIS A 179 4.34 -7.11 -14.87
CA HIS A 179 4.78 -7.35 -13.50
C HIS A 179 3.59 -7.75 -12.63
N ALA A 180 3.77 -8.81 -11.86
CA ALA A 180 2.84 -9.19 -10.80
C ALA A 180 3.58 -9.18 -9.47
N TRP A 181 3.05 -8.41 -8.51
CA TRP A 181 3.54 -8.35 -7.14
C TRP A 181 2.50 -8.97 -6.20
N LEU A 182 2.92 -9.98 -5.43
CA LEU A 182 2.11 -10.55 -4.37
C LEU A 182 2.61 -10.01 -3.04
N ARG A 183 1.74 -9.28 -2.34
CA ARG A 183 2.05 -8.69 -1.04
C ARG A 183 1.35 -9.47 0.07
N HIS A 184 2.05 -9.66 1.18
CA HIS A 184 1.53 -10.32 2.38
C HIS A 184 1.46 -9.31 3.53
N SER A 185 0.39 -9.39 4.33
CA SER A 185 0.20 -8.59 5.53
C SER A 185 -0.49 -9.43 6.59
N PHE A 186 -0.10 -9.28 7.85
CA PHE A 186 -0.79 -9.91 8.97
C PHE A 186 -1.89 -9.00 9.52
N SER A 187 -2.90 -9.58 10.19
CA SER A 187 -3.97 -8.82 10.83
C SER A 187 -3.40 -7.89 11.90
N GLY A 188 -3.79 -6.61 11.89
CA GLY A 188 -3.31 -5.60 12.84
C GLY A 188 -2.02 -4.90 12.44
N GLU A 189 -1.37 -5.33 11.35
CA GLU A 189 -0.20 -4.64 10.80
C GLU A 189 -0.64 -3.45 9.95
N ALA A 190 0.00 -2.29 10.16
CA ALA A 190 -0.25 -1.14 9.31
C ALA A 190 0.17 -1.45 7.87
N PRO A 191 -0.65 -1.14 6.85
CA PRO A 191 -0.25 -1.36 5.47
C PRO A 191 0.96 -0.46 5.17
N GLY A 192 2.14 -1.07 4.97
CA GLY A 192 3.32 -0.32 4.54
C GLY A 192 3.08 0.36 3.18
N GLY A 193 3.72 1.48 2.91
CA GLY A 193 3.60 2.18 1.63
C GLY A 193 4.47 1.52 0.54
N ALA A 194 3.97 1.50 -0.69
CA ALA A 194 4.81 1.29 -1.87
C ALA A 194 4.96 2.60 -2.64
N PHE A 195 6.09 2.77 -3.31
CA PHE A 195 6.41 3.98 -4.06
C PHE A 195 6.95 3.62 -5.44
N LEU A 196 6.49 4.32 -6.47
CA LEU A 196 7.21 4.38 -7.74
C LEU A 196 8.33 5.41 -7.57
N SER A 197 9.57 4.94 -7.59
CA SER A 197 10.76 5.79 -7.59
C SER A 197 11.34 5.90 -8.99
N ALA A 198 11.67 7.12 -9.41
CA ALA A 198 12.40 7.40 -10.62
C ALA A 198 13.54 8.37 -10.32
N GLN A 199 14.77 7.92 -10.57
CA GLN A 199 15.97 8.67 -10.25
C GLN A 199 16.79 8.93 -11.51
N ALA A 200 17.11 10.19 -11.77
CA ALA A 200 18.03 10.57 -12.83
C ALA A 200 19.46 10.70 -12.30
N ARG A 201 20.45 10.37 -13.15
CA ARG A 201 21.84 10.71 -12.90
C ARG A 201 22.08 12.19 -13.21
N GLN A 202 23.26 12.67 -12.82
CA GLN A 202 23.71 14.01 -13.21
C GLN A 202 23.76 14.10 -14.75
N PHE A 203 23.30 15.24 -15.30
CA PHE A 203 23.35 15.53 -16.74
C PHE A 203 22.59 14.53 -17.62
N SER A 204 21.58 13.89 -17.03
CA SER A 204 20.74 12.90 -17.67
C SER A 204 19.28 13.34 -17.55
N SER A 205 18.47 13.01 -18.54
CA SER A 205 17.05 13.36 -18.55
C SER A 205 16.24 12.33 -19.34
N PHE A 206 15.09 11.94 -18.79
CA PHE A 206 14.13 11.07 -19.43
C PHE A 206 12.71 11.42 -19.00
N ILE A 207 11.73 11.02 -19.80
CA ILE A 207 10.31 11.24 -19.52
C ILE A 207 9.72 9.96 -18.96
N VAL A 208 8.97 10.08 -17.89
CA VAL A 208 8.14 9.00 -17.33
C VAL A 208 6.68 9.36 -17.57
N LEU A 209 5.96 8.50 -18.27
CA LEU A 209 4.53 8.61 -18.52
C LEU A 209 3.81 7.51 -17.75
N VAL A 210 2.73 7.88 -17.06
CA VAL A 210 1.85 6.94 -16.36
C VAL A 210 0.49 6.96 -17.03
N GLY A 211 -0.05 5.79 -17.33
CA GLY A 211 -1.27 5.64 -18.11
C GLY A 211 -1.89 4.26 -18.01
N ARG A 212 -2.76 3.95 -18.98
CA ARG A 212 -3.39 2.64 -19.15
C ARG A 212 -3.01 2.03 -20.50
N ILE A 213 -3.06 0.71 -20.59
CA ILE A 213 -2.93 0.00 -21.87
C ILE A 213 -4.33 -0.50 -22.22
N SER A 214 -4.97 0.14 -23.19
CA SER A 214 -6.34 -0.23 -23.62
C SER A 214 -6.36 -1.31 -24.68
N SER A 215 -5.28 -1.46 -25.45
CA SER A 215 -5.15 -2.50 -26.48
C SER A 215 -3.70 -2.96 -26.66
N ALA A 216 -3.49 -4.00 -27.47
CA ALA A 216 -2.15 -4.48 -27.81
C ALA A 216 -1.25 -3.42 -28.49
N THR A 217 -1.84 -2.35 -29.03
CA THR A 217 -1.14 -1.28 -29.75
C THR A 217 -1.42 0.12 -29.20
N THR A 218 -2.26 0.26 -28.16
CA THR A 218 -2.71 1.58 -27.69
C THR A 218 -2.32 1.79 -26.23
N PHE A 219 -1.63 2.90 -25.98
CA PHE A 219 -1.35 3.41 -24.65
C PHE A 219 -2.10 4.72 -24.44
N GLU A 220 -2.67 4.90 -23.26
CA GLU A 220 -3.44 6.08 -22.89
C GLU A 220 -2.71 6.78 -21.73
N PRO A 221 -1.76 7.69 -22.03
CA PRO A 221 -1.07 8.46 -21.00
C PRO A 221 -2.07 9.37 -20.29
N LYS A 222 -2.01 9.38 -18.96
CA LYS A 222 -2.78 10.31 -18.12
C LYS A 222 -1.90 11.41 -17.54
N HIS A 223 -0.71 11.04 -17.09
CA HIS A 223 0.25 11.95 -16.49
C HIS A 223 1.64 11.70 -17.04
N GLY A 224 2.46 12.75 -17.08
CA GLY A 224 3.82 12.70 -17.54
C GLY A 224 4.70 13.65 -16.74
N VAL A 225 5.94 13.23 -16.53
CA VAL A 225 6.94 14.02 -15.80
C VAL A 225 8.31 13.82 -16.43
N ILE A 226 9.11 14.88 -16.43
CA ILE A 226 10.50 14.85 -16.87
C ILE A 226 11.36 14.69 -15.62
N VAL A 227 12.17 13.64 -15.57
CA VAL A 227 13.12 13.38 -14.47
C VAL A 227 14.51 13.74 -14.98
N GLN A 228 15.19 14.69 -14.35
CA GLN A 228 16.46 15.22 -14.85
C GLN A 228 17.48 15.54 -13.75
N ASN A 229 18.77 15.55 -14.07
CA ASN A 229 19.83 16.17 -13.26
C ASN A 229 19.82 15.86 -11.74
N ARG A 230 19.89 14.57 -11.36
CA ARG A 230 19.83 14.13 -9.95
C ARG A 230 18.45 14.32 -9.27
N ASP A 231 17.40 14.53 -10.06
CA ASP A 231 16.04 14.42 -9.55
C ASP A 231 15.80 13.02 -8.98
N ASP A 232 15.18 13.00 -7.81
CA ASP A 232 14.64 11.82 -7.14
C ASP A 232 13.13 12.00 -7.00
N LEU A 233 12.39 11.38 -7.91
CA LEU A 233 10.93 11.42 -7.92
C LEU A 233 10.40 10.20 -7.19
N ARG A 234 9.67 10.43 -6.09
CA ARG A 234 9.06 9.37 -5.30
C ARG A 234 7.54 9.57 -5.24
N ILE A 235 6.80 8.72 -5.97
CA ILE A 235 5.33 8.78 -6.05
C ILE A 235 4.74 7.67 -5.19
N PRO A 236 3.91 7.98 -4.17
CA PRO A 236 3.22 6.96 -3.39
C PRO A 236 2.21 6.20 -4.25
N LEU A 237 2.26 4.87 -4.18
CA LEU A 237 1.27 3.97 -4.78
C LEU A 237 0.19 3.68 -3.75
N LEU A 238 -1.04 4.06 -4.06
CA LEU A 238 -2.21 3.70 -3.26
C LEU A 238 -2.54 2.24 -3.54
N LEU A 239 -2.25 1.37 -2.57
CA LEU A 239 -2.50 -0.07 -2.67
C LEU A 239 -3.88 -0.37 -2.08
N GLU A 240 -4.91 -0.37 -2.92
CA GLU A 240 -6.24 -0.84 -2.51
C GLU A 240 -6.27 -2.37 -2.54
N ALA A 241 -6.51 -2.98 -1.38
CA ALA A 241 -6.73 -4.42 -1.30
C ALA A 241 -8.11 -4.74 -1.88
N LEU A 242 -8.13 -5.38 -3.07
CA LEU A 242 -9.38 -5.91 -3.61
C LEU A 242 -9.79 -7.17 -2.85
N PRO A 243 -11.07 -7.32 -2.47
CA PRO A 243 -11.55 -8.50 -1.77
C PRO A 243 -11.40 -9.75 -2.64
N SER A 244 -11.11 -10.89 -2.01
CA SER A 244 -10.96 -12.17 -2.72
C SER A 244 -12.26 -12.59 -3.43
N PRO A 245 -12.21 -13.51 -4.42
CA PRO A 245 -13.41 -14.01 -5.08
C PRO A 245 -14.45 -14.63 -4.13
N LYS A 246 -14.00 -15.22 -3.03
CA LYS A 246 -14.87 -15.80 -2.01
C LYS A 246 -15.49 -14.72 -1.13
N GLU A 247 -14.69 -13.87 -0.50
CA GLU A 247 -15.18 -12.80 0.37
C GLU A 247 -16.13 -11.85 -0.36
N PHE A 248 -15.84 -11.54 -1.63
CA PHE A 248 -16.76 -10.74 -2.43
C PHE A 248 -18.09 -11.46 -2.70
N ARG A 249 -18.07 -12.78 -2.96
CA ARG A 249 -19.32 -13.55 -3.13
C ARG A 249 -20.14 -13.56 -1.86
N ASP A 250 -19.50 -13.86 -0.74
CA ASP A 250 -20.13 -13.90 0.59
C ASP A 250 -20.71 -12.51 0.95
N ALA A 251 -20.00 -11.43 0.59
CA ALA A 251 -20.45 -10.05 0.84
C ALA A 251 -21.64 -9.60 -0.04
N ILE A 252 -21.76 -10.11 -1.27
CA ILE A 252 -22.90 -9.76 -2.15
C ILE A 252 -24.08 -10.71 -2.02
N GLU A 253 -23.93 -11.85 -1.34
CA GLU A 253 -24.96 -12.90 -1.24
C GLU A 253 -26.24 -12.40 -0.57
N SER A 254 -26.12 -11.47 0.38
CA SER A 254 -27.25 -10.83 1.08
C SER A 254 -27.92 -9.69 0.29
N LEU A 255 -27.36 -9.28 -0.85
CA LEU A 255 -27.89 -8.18 -1.67
C LEU A 255 -28.98 -8.67 -2.64
N SER A 256 -29.82 -7.74 -3.10
CA SER A 256 -30.84 -8.06 -4.12
C SER A 256 -30.19 -8.44 -5.46
N PRO A 257 -30.88 -9.19 -6.34
CA PRO A 257 -30.31 -9.62 -7.63
C PRO A 257 -29.79 -8.48 -8.52
N GLU A 258 -30.46 -7.32 -8.51
CA GLU A 258 -30.03 -6.12 -9.25
C GLU A 258 -28.78 -5.49 -8.64
N GLN A 259 -28.68 -5.45 -7.32
CA GLN A 259 -27.49 -4.97 -6.60
C GLN A 259 -26.30 -5.91 -6.78
N GLN A 260 -26.53 -7.23 -6.81
CA GLN A 260 -25.50 -8.21 -7.14
C GLN A 260 -24.98 -8.05 -8.57
N ALA A 261 -25.86 -7.79 -9.54
CA ALA A 261 -25.48 -7.54 -10.92
C ALA A 261 -24.62 -6.27 -11.03
N PHE A 262 -25.02 -5.18 -10.36
CA PHE A 262 -24.24 -3.96 -10.28
C PHE A 262 -22.89 -4.17 -9.59
N ALA A 263 -22.86 -4.86 -8.44
CA ALA A 263 -21.63 -5.14 -7.70
C ALA A 263 -20.64 -5.96 -8.55
N ARG A 264 -21.11 -6.97 -9.29
CA ARG A 264 -20.27 -7.77 -10.20
C ARG A 264 -19.72 -6.91 -11.35
N ALA A 265 -20.53 -6.04 -11.94
CA ALA A 265 -20.09 -5.11 -12.97
C ALA A 265 -19.06 -4.09 -12.41
N PHE A 266 -19.31 -3.55 -11.22
CA PHE A 266 -18.39 -2.64 -10.53
C PHE A 266 -17.06 -3.31 -10.20
N ARG A 267 -17.08 -4.55 -9.72
CA ARG A 267 -15.85 -5.33 -9.50
C ARG A 267 -15.11 -5.60 -10.80
N ALA A 268 -15.81 -5.93 -11.88
CA ALA A 268 -15.19 -6.11 -13.20
C ALA A 268 -14.48 -4.83 -13.65
N MET A 269 -15.13 -3.67 -13.49
CA MET A 269 -14.53 -2.36 -13.78
C MET A 269 -13.35 -2.03 -12.86
N GLN A 270 -13.44 -2.36 -11.57
CA GLN A 270 -12.33 -2.17 -10.62
C GLN A 270 -11.12 -3.01 -11.03
N LEU A 271 -11.33 -4.27 -11.40
CA LEU A 271 -10.28 -5.16 -11.89
C LEU A 271 -9.65 -4.62 -13.18
N GLU A 272 -10.46 -4.15 -14.13
CA GLU A 272 -10.00 -3.51 -15.36
C GLU A 272 -9.17 -2.23 -15.08
N SER A 273 -9.48 -1.51 -14.01
CA SER A 273 -8.78 -0.28 -13.60
C SER A 273 -7.57 -0.51 -12.67
N THR A 274 -7.25 -1.74 -12.26
CA THR A 274 -6.08 -2.00 -11.38
C THR A 274 -4.74 -1.98 -12.09
N LEU A 275 -4.75 -2.11 -13.42
CA LEU A 275 -3.54 -2.07 -14.23
C LEU A 275 -3.21 -0.62 -14.58
N PHE A 276 -2.09 -0.14 -14.05
CA PHE A 276 -1.43 1.05 -14.55
C PHE A 276 -0.16 0.65 -15.30
N ALA A 277 0.18 1.43 -16.31
CA ALA A 277 1.37 1.23 -17.10
C ALA A 277 2.30 2.43 -16.97
N VAL A 278 3.59 2.13 -16.91
CA VAL A 278 4.67 3.12 -16.88
C VAL A 278 5.44 3.02 -18.18
N LEU A 279 5.51 4.12 -18.92
CA LEU A 279 6.27 4.25 -20.15
C LEU A 279 7.45 5.20 -19.92
N VAL A 280 8.63 4.79 -20.36
CA VAL A 280 9.86 5.57 -20.22
C VAL A 280 10.35 5.98 -21.60
N VAL A 281 10.51 7.28 -21.82
CA VAL A 281 10.98 7.83 -23.09
C VAL A 281 12.32 8.54 -22.87
N GLN A 282 13.34 8.08 -23.59
CA GLN A 282 14.68 8.68 -23.55
C GLN A 282 14.72 9.95 -24.40
N ILE A 283 15.26 11.04 -23.85
CA ILE A 283 15.23 12.35 -24.53
C ILE A 283 16.39 12.49 -25.52
N LYS A 284 17.64 12.17 -25.11
CA LYS A 284 18.84 12.38 -25.95
C LYS A 284 18.74 11.74 -27.34
N PRO A 285 18.30 10.48 -27.51
CA PRO A 285 18.16 9.89 -28.85
C PRO A 285 17.15 10.63 -29.72
N GLN A 286 16.10 11.21 -29.14
CA GLN A 286 15.11 11.96 -29.92
C GLN A 286 15.62 13.35 -30.30
N LEU A 287 16.39 14.01 -29.43
CA LEU A 287 17.07 15.27 -29.74
C LEU A 287 18.11 15.12 -30.86
N GLU A 288 18.91 14.04 -30.84
CA GLU A 288 19.85 13.75 -31.93
C GLU A 288 19.11 13.59 -33.27
N ARG A 289 17.98 12.88 -33.27
CA ARG A 289 17.17 12.71 -34.48
C ARG A 289 16.54 14.02 -34.95
N LEU A 290 16.05 14.84 -34.02
CA LEU A 290 15.48 16.13 -34.34
C LEU A 290 16.51 17.06 -34.99
N LEU A 291 17.71 17.14 -34.42
CA LEU A 291 18.79 17.99 -34.91
C LEU A 291 19.58 17.38 -36.08
N ARG A 292 19.14 16.23 -36.62
CA ARG A 292 19.84 15.46 -37.66
C ARG A 292 21.31 15.14 -37.32
N LEU A 293 21.60 14.98 -36.03
CA LEU A 293 22.94 14.63 -35.56
C LEU A 293 23.17 13.12 -35.71
N PRO A 294 24.42 12.69 -35.95
CA PRO A 294 24.79 11.28 -35.84
C PRO A 294 24.40 10.71 -34.47
N PRO A 295 24.07 9.42 -34.39
CA PRO A 295 23.81 8.78 -33.11
C PRO A 295 25.01 8.96 -32.18
N GLU A 296 24.73 9.18 -30.89
CA GLU A 296 25.71 9.36 -29.81
C GLU A 296 26.39 10.74 -29.75
N SER A 297 26.10 11.65 -30.67
CA SER A 297 26.68 13.00 -30.68
C SER A 297 26.43 13.77 -29.38
N LEU A 298 25.27 13.58 -28.74
CA LEU A 298 24.91 14.28 -27.49
C LEU A 298 25.35 13.51 -26.23
N THR A 299 25.98 12.34 -26.38
CA THR A 299 26.36 11.51 -25.21
C THR A 299 27.46 12.16 -24.38
N LYS A 300 28.40 12.84 -25.04
CA LYS A 300 29.54 13.53 -24.38
C LYS A 300 29.31 15.03 -24.22
N GLU A 301 28.36 15.61 -24.95
CA GLU A 301 28.09 17.05 -24.98
C GLU A 301 27.04 17.45 -23.94
N ILE A 302 27.49 17.51 -22.67
CA ILE A 302 26.65 17.82 -21.51
C ILE A 302 26.04 19.22 -21.62
N ARG A 303 26.89 20.23 -21.88
CA ARG A 303 26.46 21.64 -21.90
C ARG A 303 25.44 21.88 -23.01
N LEU A 304 25.72 21.40 -24.21
CA LEU A 304 24.80 21.50 -25.33
C LEU A 304 23.45 20.83 -25.04
N THR A 305 23.45 19.66 -24.39
CA THR A 305 22.21 18.97 -24.04
C THR A 305 21.38 19.78 -23.03
N GLN A 306 22.02 20.43 -22.06
CA GLN A 306 21.36 21.29 -21.08
C GLN A 306 20.77 22.54 -21.76
N ASP A 307 21.58 23.23 -22.56
CA ASP A 307 21.15 24.44 -23.28
C ASP A 307 19.97 24.13 -24.22
N LEU A 308 20.02 23.01 -24.95
CA LEU A 308 18.92 22.55 -25.79
C LEU A 308 17.66 22.25 -24.98
N THR A 309 17.80 21.54 -23.86
CA THR A 309 16.66 21.21 -23.00
C THR A 309 16.02 22.47 -22.42
N GLU A 310 16.84 23.44 -22.01
CA GLU A 310 16.40 24.75 -21.53
C GLU A 310 15.65 25.54 -22.61
N LEU A 311 16.18 25.55 -23.84
CA LEU A 311 15.53 26.16 -25.00
C LEU A 311 14.12 25.60 -25.27
N PHE A 312 13.97 24.27 -25.22
CA PHE A 312 12.66 23.64 -25.45
C PHE A 312 11.68 23.83 -24.29
N LEU A 313 12.16 23.76 -23.04
CA LEU A 313 11.28 23.82 -21.87
C LEU A 313 10.89 25.26 -21.50
N GLN A 314 11.85 26.18 -21.45
CA GLN A 314 11.60 27.56 -21.01
C GLN A 314 11.08 28.43 -22.16
N TYR A 315 11.68 28.31 -23.34
CA TYR A 315 11.39 29.21 -24.46
C TYR A 315 10.36 28.62 -25.44
N GLN A 316 9.90 27.39 -25.22
CA GLN A 316 8.87 26.70 -26.01
C GLN A 316 9.13 26.75 -27.52
N ILE A 317 10.39 26.72 -27.94
CA ILE A 317 10.76 26.84 -29.35
C ILE A 317 10.21 25.62 -30.10
N PRO A 318 9.37 25.81 -31.14
CA PRO A 318 8.87 24.72 -31.95
C PRO A 318 10.01 23.94 -32.60
N ALA A 319 9.97 22.62 -32.47
CA ALA A 319 10.94 21.71 -33.05
C ALA A 319 11.13 21.91 -34.57
N ASP A 320 10.06 22.29 -35.27
CA ASP A 320 10.06 22.53 -36.72
C ASP A 320 11.03 23.63 -37.16
N LEU A 321 11.27 24.64 -36.30
CA LEU A 321 12.18 25.75 -36.59
C LEU A 321 13.67 25.35 -36.52
N LEU A 322 13.98 24.21 -35.91
CA LEU A 322 15.35 23.73 -35.75
C LEU A 322 15.77 22.74 -36.84
N THR A 323 14.83 22.28 -37.66
CA THR A 323 15.02 21.24 -38.68
C THR A 323 15.25 21.74 -40.11
N ALA A 324 15.60 23.02 -40.29
CA ALA A 324 15.99 23.55 -41.61
C ALA A 324 17.25 22.84 -42.15
#